data_AF-A0A292YJB5-F1
#
_entry.id   AF-A0A292YJB5-F1
#
_cell.length_a   1.000
_cell.length_b   1.000
_cell.length_c   1.000
_cell.angle_alpha   90.00
_cell.angle_beta   90.00
_cell.angle_gamma   90.00
#
_symmetry.space_group_name_H-M   'P 1'
#
loop_
_entity.id
_entity.type
_entity.pdbx_description
1 polymer ?
#
loop_
_entity_poly.entity_id
_entity_poly.type
_entity_poly.pdbx_seq_one_letter_code
_entity_poly.pdbx_strand_id
1 'polypeptide(L)'
;MRKQLAFLHWIHAVFIFLLLATGVILYFAGVPFISKKDVRNVHLVLASFYALFLIYSAFPVGKYMFVLKKAGLKRLHIAIMYIFALIWSVSGVVLWQNHPVFLDYRIGALLVHDWLSVVIVPWVFLHISWKLLKKRFGDRTAVKFTGKYMSRREFLTFTAGAVQFFMFGFLLKWLRPFLTEEETVQMLNRRRGYFRIFKVTSEIPKFEETGWKLTVDGLVETPRQFSFSDLKHMEWRKIVRDFHCVTGWSVIGAEWNGIPFPQFVELVKPKAEGIFVKMYSSDKLYTETYTLNQLMNQDVLLVFHLDGKPLTPSQGAPCRLFHPGMYGYKSIKWVERIEFVNTRELGYWEAAERYDLDGYIETG
;
A
#
# COMPACT_ATOMS: atom_id res chain seq x y z
N MET A 1 -45.43 -3.09 -14.41
CA MET A 1 -44.65 -2.95 -13.15
C MET A 1 -43.85 -4.19 -12.76
N ARG A 2 -44.44 -5.39 -12.54
CA ARG A 2 -43.67 -6.59 -12.11
C ARG A 2 -42.56 -7.04 -13.08
N LYS A 3 -42.82 -7.07 -14.39
CA LYS A 3 -41.81 -7.42 -15.42
C LYS A 3 -40.63 -6.44 -15.43
N GLN A 4 -40.93 -5.14 -15.31
CA GLN A 4 -39.92 -4.07 -15.24
C GLN A 4 -39.04 -4.20 -13.98
N LEU A 5 -39.61 -4.51 -12.82
CA LEU A 5 -38.82 -4.72 -11.60
C LEU A 5 -37.96 -5.98 -11.65
N ALA A 6 -38.46 -7.06 -12.24
CA ALA A 6 -37.68 -8.28 -12.43
C ALA A 6 -36.47 -8.02 -13.35
N PHE A 7 -36.67 -7.21 -14.39
CA PHE A 7 -35.60 -6.77 -15.29
C PHE A 7 -34.55 -5.90 -14.56
N LEU A 8 -34.99 -4.89 -13.79
CA LEU A 8 -34.08 -4.06 -12.99
C LEU A 8 -33.27 -4.89 -11.99
N HIS A 9 -33.91 -5.81 -11.27
CA HIS A 9 -33.24 -6.73 -10.36
C HIS A 9 -32.21 -7.61 -11.08
N TRP A 10 -32.51 -8.09 -12.29
CA TRP A 10 -31.56 -8.88 -13.06
C TRP A 10 -30.33 -8.06 -13.45
N ILE A 11 -30.51 -6.81 -13.88
CA ILE A 11 -29.39 -5.90 -14.19
C ILE A 11 -28.53 -5.66 -12.93
N HIS A 12 -29.14 -5.39 -11.77
CA HIS A 12 -28.39 -5.27 -10.51
C HIS A 12 -27.54 -6.51 -10.23
N ALA A 13 -28.11 -7.70 -10.40
CA ALA A 13 -27.40 -8.95 -10.16
C ALA A 13 -26.18 -9.12 -11.09
N VAL A 14 -26.31 -8.74 -12.36
CA VAL A 14 -25.20 -8.79 -13.33
C VAL A 14 -24.09 -7.82 -12.94
N PHE A 15 -24.41 -6.56 -12.64
CA PHE A 15 -23.40 -5.59 -12.21
C PHE A 15 -22.68 -6.02 -10.93
N ILE A 16 -23.43 -6.43 -9.91
CA ILE A 16 -22.86 -6.90 -8.65
C ILE A 16 -21.94 -8.10 -8.91
N PHE A 17 -22.34 -9.06 -9.74
CA PHE A 17 -21.50 -10.20 -10.08
C PHE A 17 -20.19 -9.79 -10.75
N LEU A 18 -20.24 -8.92 -11.77
CA LEU A 18 -19.05 -8.45 -12.48
C LEU A 18 -18.12 -7.64 -11.57
N LEU A 19 -18.68 -6.79 -10.71
CA LEU A 19 -17.92 -6.01 -9.72
C LEU A 19 -17.26 -6.92 -8.68
N LEU A 20 -17.97 -7.93 -8.19
CA LEU A 20 -17.39 -8.91 -7.27
C LEU A 20 -16.27 -9.72 -7.93
N ALA A 21 -16.47 -10.21 -9.15
CA ALA A 21 -15.46 -10.97 -9.87
C ALA A 21 -14.18 -10.15 -10.09
N THR A 22 -14.32 -8.92 -10.58
CA THR A 22 -13.19 -8.01 -10.80
C THR A 22 -12.54 -7.55 -9.49
N GLY A 23 -13.32 -7.33 -8.43
CA GLY A 23 -12.82 -6.99 -7.09
C GLY A 23 -12.01 -8.12 -6.45
N VAL A 24 -12.47 -9.38 -6.60
CA VAL A 24 -11.73 -10.57 -6.15
C VAL A 24 -10.40 -10.68 -6.89
N ILE A 25 -10.37 -10.47 -8.21
CA ILE A 25 -9.13 -10.49 -8.99
C ILE A 25 -8.15 -9.40 -8.54
N LEU A 26 -8.65 -8.21 -8.19
CA LEU A 26 -7.80 -7.14 -7.63
C LEU A 26 -7.20 -7.49 -6.26
N TYR A 27 -7.93 -8.27 -5.47
CA TYR A 27 -7.49 -8.73 -4.15
C TYR A 27 -6.41 -9.83 -4.26
N PHE A 28 -6.55 -10.79 -5.18
CA PHE A 28 -5.60 -11.88 -5.36
C PHE A 28 -4.43 -11.49 -6.28
N ALA A 29 -3.31 -11.12 -5.66
CA ALA A 29 -2.06 -10.79 -6.32
C ALA A 29 -1.39 -12.04 -6.91
N GLY A 30 -1.71 -12.44 -8.15
CA GLY A 30 -0.96 -13.54 -8.78
C GLY A 30 -1.47 -14.10 -10.10
N VAL A 31 -2.43 -13.46 -10.79
CA VAL A 31 -2.89 -13.98 -12.09
C VAL A 31 -1.84 -13.62 -13.16
N PRO A 32 -1.10 -14.60 -13.74
CA PRO A 32 0.10 -14.33 -14.56
C PRO A 32 -0.18 -13.58 -15.87
N PHE A 33 -1.44 -13.49 -16.27
CA PHE A 33 -1.86 -13.05 -17.60
C PHE A 33 -2.69 -11.77 -17.60
N ILE A 34 -2.96 -11.19 -16.42
CA ILE A 34 -3.83 -10.01 -16.32
C ILE A 34 -3.14 -8.90 -15.53
N SER A 35 -2.86 -7.80 -16.20
CA SER A 35 -2.34 -6.58 -15.58
C SER A 35 -3.33 -6.06 -14.54
N LYS A 36 -2.88 -5.90 -13.30
CA LYS A 36 -3.70 -5.31 -12.21
C LYS A 36 -4.23 -3.92 -12.56
N LYS A 37 -3.46 -3.14 -13.33
CA LYS A 37 -3.88 -1.82 -13.80
C LYS A 37 -5.12 -1.92 -14.67
N ASP A 38 -5.18 -2.93 -15.53
CA ASP A 38 -6.27 -3.10 -16.49
C ASP A 38 -7.52 -3.62 -15.78
N VAL A 39 -7.39 -4.58 -14.87
CA VAL A 39 -8.51 -5.03 -14.02
C VAL A 39 -9.07 -3.86 -13.21
N ARG A 40 -8.20 -3.00 -12.67
CA ARG A 40 -8.61 -1.82 -11.89
C ARG A 40 -9.41 -0.86 -12.74
N ASN A 41 -8.96 -0.60 -13.96
CA ASN A 41 -9.67 0.29 -14.89
C ASN A 41 -11.04 -0.30 -15.28
N VAL A 42 -11.09 -1.60 -15.57
CA VAL A 42 -12.36 -2.29 -15.86
C VAL A 42 -13.32 -2.23 -14.66
N HIS A 43 -12.82 -2.50 -13.46
CA HIS A 43 -13.61 -2.45 -12.23
C HIS A 43 -14.18 -1.05 -11.99
N LEU A 44 -13.38 0.00 -12.21
CA LEU A 44 -13.80 1.39 -12.12
C LEU A 44 -14.92 1.72 -13.12
N VAL A 45 -14.74 1.36 -14.37
CA VAL A 45 -15.73 1.62 -15.43
C VAL A 45 -17.05 0.93 -15.10
N LEU A 46 -17.00 -0.34 -14.67
CA LEU A 46 -18.18 -1.08 -14.21
C LEU A 46 -18.86 -0.39 -13.02
N ALA A 47 -18.09 0.11 -12.06
CA ALA A 47 -18.62 0.78 -10.87
C ALA A 47 -19.30 2.10 -11.23
N SER A 48 -18.72 2.89 -12.14
CA SER A 48 -19.32 4.13 -12.65
C SER A 48 -20.63 3.87 -13.39
N PHE A 49 -20.68 2.87 -14.27
CA PHE A 49 -21.93 2.47 -14.93
C PHE A 49 -22.98 1.98 -13.93
N TYR A 50 -22.56 1.24 -12.90
CA TYR A 50 -23.47 0.78 -11.85
C TYR A 50 -24.03 1.94 -11.01
N ALA A 51 -23.21 2.94 -10.68
CA ALA A 51 -23.64 4.14 -9.98
C ALA A 51 -24.71 4.91 -10.77
N LEU A 52 -24.50 5.10 -12.08
CA LEU A 52 -25.50 5.70 -12.97
C LEU A 52 -26.78 4.86 -13.04
N PHE A 53 -26.63 3.54 -13.09
CA PHE A 53 -27.78 2.63 -13.09
C PHE A 53 -28.57 2.66 -11.77
N LEU A 54 -27.91 2.82 -10.62
CA LEU A 54 -28.56 3.01 -9.32
C LEU A 54 -29.42 4.28 -9.32
N ILE A 55 -28.90 5.39 -9.86
CA ILE A 55 -29.64 6.65 -10.00
C ILE A 55 -30.85 6.45 -10.91
N TYR A 56 -30.65 5.85 -12.09
CA TYR A 56 -31.73 5.56 -13.04
C TYR A 56 -32.83 4.68 -12.44
N SER A 57 -32.44 3.61 -11.73
CA SER A 57 -33.38 2.64 -11.16
C SER A 57 -34.08 3.13 -9.89
N ALA A 58 -33.58 4.18 -9.24
CA ALA A 58 -34.18 4.75 -8.02
C ALA A 58 -35.62 5.22 -8.22
N PHE A 59 -35.93 5.85 -9.36
CA PHE A 59 -37.28 6.34 -9.65
C PHE A 59 -38.34 5.22 -9.79
N PRO A 60 -38.17 4.21 -10.66
CA PRO A 60 -39.14 3.11 -10.78
C PRO A 60 -39.24 2.27 -9.50
N VAL A 61 -38.14 2.09 -8.76
CA VAL A 61 -38.16 1.39 -7.46
C VAL A 61 -38.87 2.22 -6.40
N GLY A 62 -38.67 3.54 -6.38
CA GLY A 62 -39.40 4.48 -5.53
C GLY A 62 -40.92 4.34 -5.72
N LYS A 63 -41.38 4.40 -6.97
CA LYS A 63 -42.80 4.15 -7.31
C LYS A 63 -43.30 2.81 -6.77
N TYR A 64 -42.50 1.74 -6.90
CA TYR A 64 -42.86 0.43 -6.36
C TYR A 64 -42.94 0.42 -4.82
N MET A 65 -42.02 1.09 -4.13
CA MET A 65 -42.06 1.21 -2.67
C MET A 65 -43.33 1.92 -2.19
N PHE A 66 -43.83 2.93 -2.91
CA PHE A 66 -45.11 3.57 -2.59
C PHE A 66 -46.32 2.63 -2.72
N VAL A 67 -46.27 1.67 -3.64
CA VAL A 67 -47.33 0.65 -3.79
C VAL A 67 -47.29 -0.37 -2.65
N LEU A 68 -46.11 -0.64 -2.07
CA LEU A 68 -45.92 -1.57 -0.94
C LEU A 68 -46.37 -1.02 0.43
N LYS A 69 -47.36 -0.11 0.49
CA LYS A 69 -47.78 0.65 1.69
C LYS A 69 -47.92 -0.18 2.99
N LYS A 70 -48.33 -1.46 2.92
CA LYS A 70 -48.52 -2.36 4.08
C LYS A 70 -47.34 -3.32 4.37
N ALA A 71 -46.23 -3.24 3.63
CA ALA A 71 -45.08 -4.14 3.76
C ALA A 71 -43.83 -3.40 4.23
N GLY A 72 -43.88 -2.81 5.43
CA GLY A 72 -42.82 -1.96 6.00
C GLY A 72 -41.42 -2.59 5.95
N LEU A 73 -41.31 -3.87 6.34
CA LEU A 73 -40.03 -4.60 6.33
C LEU A 73 -39.42 -4.72 4.92
N LYS A 74 -40.26 -4.90 3.89
CA LYS A 74 -39.80 -5.00 2.49
C LYS A 74 -39.30 -3.66 1.97
N ARG A 75 -39.96 -2.55 2.35
CA ARG A 75 -39.53 -1.20 1.98
C ARG A 75 -38.19 -0.84 2.64
N LEU A 76 -38.06 -1.13 3.93
CA LEU A 76 -36.82 -0.91 4.67
C LEU A 76 -35.66 -1.68 4.04
N HIS A 77 -35.87 -2.97 3.73
CA HIS A 77 -34.84 -3.78 3.08
C HIS A 77 -34.41 -3.22 1.72
N ILE A 78 -35.36 -2.83 0.86
CA ILE A 78 -35.05 -2.22 -0.45
C ILE A 78 -34.25 -0.92 -0.26
N ALA A 79 -34.66 -0.07 0.68
CA ALA A 79 -33.98 1.19 0.96
C ALA A 79 -32.54 0.97 1.45
N ILE A 80 -32.32 0.06 2.41
CA ILE A 80 -30.99 -0.27 2.92
C ILE A 80 -30.08 -0.77 1.79
N MET A 81 -30.58 -1.66 0.93
CA MET A 81 -29.78 -2.19 -0.19
C MET A 81 -29.38 -1.09 -1.19
N TYR A 82 -30.26 -0.14 -1.47
CA TYR A 82 -29.93 1.01 -2.34
C TYR A 82 -28.92 1.95 -1.69
N ILE A 83 -29.06 2.23 -0.39
CA ILE A 83 -28.10 3.05 0.36
C ILE A 83 -26.73 2.39 0.36
N PHE A 84 -26.65 1.10 0.69
CA PHE A 84 -25.39 0.37 0.68
C PHE A 84 -24.75 0.32 -0.71
N ALA A 85 -25.53 0.04 -1.76
CA ALA A 85 -25.04 0.03 -3.13
C ALA A 85 -24.51 1.41 -3.58
N LEU A 86 -25.18 2.50 -3.16
CA LEU A 86 -24.75 3.86 -3.46
C LEU A 86 -23.46 4.20 -2.72
N ILE A 87 -23.39 3.98 -1.41
CA ILE A 87 -22.18 4.27 -0.61
C ILE A 87 -21.00 3.43 -1.11
N TRP A 88 -21.23 2.15 -1.45
CA TRP A 88 -20.19 1.28 -1.97
C TRP A 88 -19.67 1.74 -3.34
N SER A 89 -20.56 2.22 -4.21
CA SER A 89 -20.18 2.76 -5.52
C SER A 89 -19.43 4.10 -5.39
N VAL A 90 -19.93 5.01 -4.56
CA VAL A 90 -19.30 6.33 -4.32
C VAL A 90 -17.93 6.17 -3.69
N SER A 91 -17.79 5.30 -2.67
CA SER A 91 -16.48 5.01 -2.08
C SER A 91 -15.49 4.45 -3.12
N GLY A 92 -15.94 3.58 -4.02
CA GLY A 92 -15.14 3.10 -5.15
C GLY A 92 -14.67 4.21 -6.09
N VAL A 93 -15.54 5.17 -6.42
CA VAL A 93 -15.20 6.34 -7.26
C VAL A 93 -14.23 7.28 -6.55
N VAL A 94 -14.41 7.55 -5.26
CA VAL A 94 -13.51 8.41 -4.47
C VAL A 94 -12.09 7.85 -4.43
N LEU A 95 -11.94 6.52 -4.38
CA LEU A 95 -10.62 5.87 -4.39
C LEU A 95 -9.79 6.13 -5.66
N TRP A 96 -10.45 6.51 -6.75
CA TRP A 96 -9.81 6.80 -8.03
C TRP A 96 -9.04 8.12 -8.05
N GLN A 97 -9.41 9.09 -7.21
CA GLN A 97 -8.77 10.41 -7.18
C GLN A 97 -7.32 10.27 -6.73
N ASN A 98 -6.35 10.33 -7.66
CA ASN A 98 -4.94 10.14 -7.33
C ASN A 98 -4.23 11.48 -7.10
N HIS A 99 -4.73 12.28 -6.15
CA HIS A 99 -4.16 13.58 -5.80
C HIS A 99 -3.77 13.61 -4.31
N PRO A 100 -2.60 14.16 -3.93
CA PRO A 100 -2.11 14.19 -2.55
C PRO A 100 -3.06 14.86 -1.56
N VAL A 101 -3.73 15.94 -2.00
CA VAL A 101 -4.68 16.73 -1.17
C VAL A 101 -5.90 15.91 -0.70
N PHE A 102 -6.23 14.81 -1.38
CA PHE A 102 -7.39 13.98 -1.02
C PHE A 102 -7.02 12.71 -0.26
N LEU A 103 -5.83 12.63 0.33
CA LEU A 103 -5.35 11.43 1.01
C LEU A 103 -6.31 10.97 2.12
N ASP A 104 -6.77 11.88 2.99
CA ASP A 104 -7.67 11.55 4.10
C ASP A 104 -9.03 11.04 3.62
N TYR A 105 -9.60 11.67 2.59
CA TYR A 105 -10.86 11.24 1.98
C TYR A 105 -10.76 9.85 1.35
N ARG A 106 -9.63 9.53 0.71
CA ARG A 106 -9.37 8.19 0.16
C ARG A 106 -9.12 7.15 1.25
N ILE A 107 -8.58 7.57 2.39
CA ILE A 107 -8.41 6.68 3.53
C ILE A 107 -9.78 6.26 4.05
N GLY A 108 -10.64 7.23 4.35
CA GLY A 108 -12.02 7.00 4.77
C GLY A 108 -12.82 6.21 3.73
N ALA A 109 -12.69 6.55 2.44
CA ALA A 109 -13.39 5.84 1.38
C ALA A 109 -12.99 4.37 1.28
N LEU A 110 -11.71 4.01 1.44
CA LEU A 110 -11.30 2.60 1.39
C LEU A 110 -11.85 1.82 2.57
N LEU A 111 -11.79 2.40 3.77
CA LEU A 111 -12.36 1.76 4.95
C LEU A 111 -13.85 1.48 4.74
N VAL A 112 -14.61 2.47 4.28
CA VAL A 112 -16.04 2.30 3.98
C VAL A 112 -16.26 1.23 2.88
N HIS A 113 -15.44 1.23 1.84
CA HIS A 113 -15.54 0.28 0.73
C HIS A 113 -15.28 -1.17 1.17
N ASP A 114 -14.26 -1.38 2.01
CA ASP A 114 -13.89 -2.69 2.54
C ASP A 114 -14.95 -3.18 3.53
N TRP A 115 -15.42 -2.34 4.45
CA TRP A 115 -16.49 -2.69 5.40
C TRP A 115 -17.78 -3.08 4.70
N LEU A 116 -18.18 -2.35 3.66
CA LEU A 116 -19.37 -2.70 2.89
C LEU A 116 -19.20 -4.02 2.15
N SER A 117 -17.99 -4.32 1.66
CA SER A 117 -17.67 -5.59 1.04
C SER A 117 -17.77 -6.76 2.05
N VAL A 118 -17.39 -6.57 3.32
CA VAL A 118 -17.57 -7.57 4.41
C VAL A 118 -19.04 -7.96 4.56
N VAL A 119 -19.95 -7.00 4.42
CA VAL A 119 -21.39 -7.20 4.65
C VAL A 119 -22.11 -7.67 3.39
N ILE A 120 -21.85 -7.03 2.25
CA ILE A 120 -22.59 -7.25 1.00
C ILE A 120 -22.21 -8.59 0.38
N VAL A 121 -20.93 -8.97 0.39
CA VAL A 121 -20.48 -10.22 -0.25
C VAL A 121 -21.18 -11.44 0.34
N PRO A 122 -21.15 -11.70 1.67
CA PRO A 122 -21.87 -12.82 2.27
C PRO A 122 -23.37 -12.75 2.02
N TRP A 123 -23.96 -11.55 2.08
CA TRP A 123 -25.39 -11.37 1.85
C TRP A 123 -25.80 -11.76 0.43
N VAL A 124 -25.05 -11.34 -0.60
CA VAL A 124 -25.31 -11.70 -2.00
C VAL A 124 -25.20 -13.21 -2.19
N PHE A 125 -24.19 -13.86 -1.61
CA PHE A 125 -24.03 -15.30 -1.66
C PHE A 125 -25.19 -16.05 -1.00
N LEU A 126 -25.65 -15.59 0.17
CA LEU A 126 -26.81 -16.15 0.86
C LEU A 126 -28.08 -15.97 0.02
N HIS A 127 -28.28 -14.80 -0.58
CA HIS A 127 -29.40 -14.50 -1.44
C HIS A 127 -29.45 -15.43 -2.68
N ILE A 128 -28.33 -15.61 -3.36
CA ILE A 128 -28.22 -16.48 -4.54
C ILE A 128 -28.44 -17.94 -4.15
N SER A 129 -27.76 -18.41 -3.09
CA SER A 129 -27.87 -19.79 -2.60
C SER A 129 -29.31 -20.15 -2.24
N TRP A 130 -29.99 -19.26 -1.50
CA TRP A 130 -31.40 -19.44 -1.14
C TRP A 130 -32.31 -19.53 -2.38
N LYS A 131 -32.09 -18.69 -3.39
CA LYS A 131 -32.89 -18.65 -4.61
C LYS A 131 -32.68 -19.90 -5.48
N LEU A 132 -31.44 -20.38 -5.59
CA LEU A 132 -31.11 -21.62 -6.33
C LEU A 132 -31.72 -22.85 -5.65
N LEU A 133 -31.60 -22.94 -4.32
CA LEU A 133 -32.25 -24.00 -3.53
C LEU A 133 -33.77 -23.99 -3.73
N LYS A 134 -34.41 -22.82 -3.65
CA LYS A 134 -35.87 -22.72 -3.84
C LYS A 134 -36.31 -23.14 -5.25
N LYS A 135 -35.56 -22.77 -6.30
CA LYS A 135 -35.87 -23.12 -7.70
C LYS A 135 -35.68 -24.61 -7.99
N ARG A 136 -34.65 -25.25 -7.40
CA ARG A 136 -34.34 -26.67 -7.62
C ARG A 136 -35.33 -27.60 -6.92
N PHE A 137 -35.97 -27.16 -5.85
CA PHE A 137 -36.76 -28.06 -5.00
C PHE A 137 -38.27 -27.79 -4.98
N GLY A 138 -38.75 -26.58 -5.31
CA GLY A 138 -40.19 -26.25 -5.30
C GLY A 138 -40.88 -26.47 -3.93
N ASP A 139 -42.08 -25.95 -3.74
CA ASP A 139 -42.90 -26.23 -2.54
C ASP A 139 -43.53 -27.65 -2.60
N ARG A 140 -42.74 -28.69 -2.89
CA ARG A 140 -43.25 -30.07 -2.90
C ARG A 140 -42.91 -30.80 -1.61
N THR A 141 -44.00 -31.14 -0.93
CA THR A 141 -44.14 -31.90 0.30
C THR A 141 -43.37 -33.24 0.28
N ALA A 142 -42.98 -33.64 1.50
CA ALA A 142 -42.08 -34.74 1.82
C ALA A 142 -42.36 -36.07 1.10
N VAL A 143 -41.31 -36.66 0.51
CA VAL A 143 -41.31 -38.06 0.09
C VAL A 143 -40.85 -38.92 1.27
N LYS A 144 -41.72 -39.83 1.73
CA LYS A 144 -41.41 -40.83 2.75
C LYS A 144 -40.53 -41.93 2.16
N PHE A 145 -39.38 -42.18 2.78
CA PHE A 145 -38.73 -43.49 2.77
C PHE A 145 -38.15 -43.74 4.17
N THR A 146 -38.45 -44.93 4.69
CA THR A 146 -38.24 -45.38 6.07
C THR A 146 -36.77 -45.62 6.42
N GLY A 147 -36.38 -45.28 7.66
CA GLY A 147 -35.17 -45.78 8.34
C GLY A 147 -34.06 -44.74 8.59
N LYS A 148 -34.27 -43.82 9.55
CA LYS A 148 -33.29 -42.94 10.23
C LYS A 148 -32.09 -42.44 9.37
N TYR A 149 -32.37 -41.59 8.39
CA TYR A 149 -31.36 -40.74 7.74
C TYR A 149 -31.75 -39.28 7.89
N MET A 150 -30.75 -38.41 8.05
CA MET A 150 -30.87 -36.95 8.03
C MET A 150 -31.87 -36.53 6.95
N SER A 151 -32.87 -35.73 7.31
CA SER A 151 -33.82 -35.27 6.30
C SER A 151 -33.06 -34.52 5.20
N ARG A 152 -33.52 -34.59 3.94
CA ARG A 152 -32.85 -33.86 2.84
C ARG A 152 -32.69 -32.37 3.14
N ARG A 153 -33.60 -31.82 3.94
CA ARG A 153 -33.52 -30.46 4.49
C ARG A 153 -32.37 -30.32 5.50
N GLU A 154 -32.21 -31.25 6.43
CA GLU A 154 -31.09 -31.26 7.39
C GLU A 154 -29.74 -31.42 6.69
N PHE A 155 -29.59 -32.33 5.72
CA PHE A 155 -28.34 -32.50 4.99
C PHE A 155 -27.95 -31.22 4.22
N LEU A 156 -28.93 -30.56 3.58
CA LEU A 156 -28.70 -29.29 2.87
C LEU A 156 -28.44 -28.12 3.83
N THR A 157 -29.09 -28.09 4.98
CA THR A 157 -28.84 -27.07 6.01
C THR A 157 -27.46 -27.27 6.62
N PHE A 158 -27.04 -28.52 6.82
CA PHE A 158 -25.73 -28.89 7.32
C PHE A 158 -24.62 -28.57 6.31
N THR A 159 -24.79 -28.89 5.03
CA THR A 159 -23.82 -28.55 3.98
C THR A 159 -23.75 -27.04 3.72
N ALA A 160 -24.88 -26.33 3.71
CA ALA A 160 -24.88 -24.86 3.65
C ALA A 160 -24.18 -24.25 4.87
N GLY A 161 -24.46 -24.76 6.07
CA GLY A 161 -23.79 -24.36 7.31
C GLY A 161 -22.29 -24.66 7.29
N ALA A 162 -21.88 -25.80 6.74
CA ALA A 162 -20.47 -26.18 6.60
C ALA A 162 -19.73 -25.26 5.61
N VAL A 163 -20.32 -24.99 4.44
CA VAL A 163 -19.80 -23.98 3.49
C VAL A 163 -19.68 -22.63 4.19
N GLN A 164 -20.68 -22.24 4.97
CA GLN A 164 -20.69 -20.97 5.71
C GLN A 164 -19.65 -20.92 6.84
N PHE A 165 -19.36 -22.06 7.49
CA PHE A 165 -18.30 -22.21 8.50
C PHE A 165 -16.89 -22.13 7.88
N PHE A 166 -16.65 -22.84 6.78
CA PHE A 166 -15.37 -22.73 6.05
C PHE A 166 -15.17 -21.31 5.47
N MET A 167 -16.25 -20.68 5.03
CA MET A 167 -16.23 -19.28 4.60
C MET A 167 -16.10 -18.29 5.77
N PHE A 168 -16.48 -18.66 6.99
CA PHE A 168 -16.21 -17.85 8.19
C PHE A 168 -14.71 -17.84 8.53
N GLY A 169 -14.01 -18.97 8.33
CA GLY A 169 -12.54 -19.00 8.37
C GLY A 169 -11.88 -18.13 7.29
N PHE A 170 -12.48 -18.07 6.09
CA PHE A 170 -12.08 -17.14 5.02
C PHE A 170 -12.36 -15.68 5.40
N LEU A 171 -13.52 -15.39 6.00
CA LEU A 171 -13.91 -14.08 6.52
C LEU A 171 -12.97 -13.62 7.64
N LEU A 172 -12.54 -14.50 8.54
CA LEU A 172 -11.53 -14.21 9.56
C LEU A 172 -10.17 -13.90 8.96
N LYS A 173 -9.74 -14.63 7.93
CA LYS A 173 -8.52 -14.32 7.16
C LYS A 173 -8.64 -12.98 6.43
N TRP A 174 -9.84 -12.59 6.04
CA TRP A 174 -10.16 -11.32 5.39
C TRP A 174 -10.32 -10.14 6.38
N LEU A 175 -10.70 -10.42 7.63
CA LEU A 175 -10.75 -9.48 8.76
C LEU A 175 -9.39 -9.29 9.43
N ARG A 176 -8.46 -10.23 9.23
CA ARG A 176 -7.09 -10.21 9.77
C ARG A 176 -6.36 -8.86 9.60
N PRO A 177 -6.46 -8.15 8.45
CA PRO A 177 -5.84 -6.84 8.29
C PRO A 177 -6.34 -5.76 9.24
N PHE A 178 -7.57 -5.90 9.74
CA PHE A 178 -8.18 -4.98 10.70
C PHE A 178 -7.92 -5.39 12.15
N LEU A 179 -7.48 -6.64 12.39
CA LEU A 179 -7.21 -7.19 13.72
C LEU A 179 -5.73 -7.14 14.08
N THR A 180 -4.83 -6.94 13.10
CA THR A 180 -3.38 -6.87 13.32
C THR A 180 -2.81 -5.52 12.90
N GLU A 181 -2.14 -4.85 13.85
CA GLU A 181 -1.43 -3.57 13.67
C GLU A 181 -0.41 -3.59 12.51
N GLU A 182 0.21 -4.75 12.27
CA GLU A 182 1.28 -4.95 11.29
C GLU A 182 0.81 -4.81 9.82
N GLU A 183 -0.43 -5.19 9.51
CA GLU A 183 -1.01 -5.04 8.16
C GLU A 183 -1.57 -3.63 7.94
N THR A 184 -1.99 -2.93 9.00
CA THR A 184 -2.36 -1.50 8.93
C THR A 184 -1.14 -0.65 8.59
N VAL A 185 0.04 -0.97 9.16
CA VAL A 185 1.33 -0.36 8.77
C VAL A 185 1.67 -0.71 7.32
N GLN A 186 1.48 -1.94 6.85
CA GLN A 186 1.67 -2.26 5.42
C GLN A 186 0.68 -1.51 4.51
N MET A 187 -0.56 -1.31 4.93
CA MET A 187 -1.58 -0.59 4.17
C MET A 187 -1.27 0.91 4.09
N LEU A 188 -0.82 1.52 5.19
CA LEU A 188 -0.25 2.88 5.21
C LEU A 188 0.97 2.95 4.29
N ASN A 189 1.86 1.95 4.36
CA ASN A 189 3.05 1.85 3.50
C ASN A 189 2.70 1.71 2.01
N ARG A 190 1.60 1.03 1.65
CA ARG A 190 1.14 0.95 0.26
C ARG A 190 0.58 2.27 -0.27
N ARG A 191 0.02 3.11 0.60
CA ARG A 191 -0.60 4.39 0.20
C ARG A 191 0.36 5.57 0.20
N ARG A 192 1.35 5.57 1.09
CA ARG A 192 2.42 6.56 1.09
C ARG A 192 3.41 6.40 -0.06
N GLY A 193 3.36 5.26 -0.76
CA GLY A 193 4.35 4.84 -1.74
C GLY A 193 5.33 3.84 -1.14
N TYR A 194 5.90 2.98 -1.98
CA TYR A 194 6.89 1.98 -1.57
C TYR A 194 8.25 2.30 -2.17
N PHE A 195 9.31 2.00 -1.43
CA PHE A 195 10.68 2.13 -1.93
C PHE A 195 10.87 1.19 -3.13
N ARG A 196 11.08 1.78 -4.31
CA ARG A 196 11.60 1.05 -5.46
C ARG A 196 13.11 0.99 -5.32
N ILE A 197 13.64 -0.22 -5.25
CA ILE A 197 15.06 -0.44 -5.02
C ILE A 197 15.79 -0.34 -6.36
N PHE A 198 16.54 0.74 -6.54
CA PHE A 198 17.54 0.87 -7.60
C PHE A 198 18.90 0.42 -7.05
N LYS A 199 19.67 -0.29 -7.87
CA LYS A 199 21.02 -0.77 -7.54
C LYS A 199 21.91 -0.53 -8.76
N VAL A 200 23.15 -0.12 -8.49
CA VAL A 200 24.15 0.11 -9.54
C VAL A 200 24.72 -1.23 -10.02
N THR A 201 25.00 -2.14 -9.08
CA THR A 201 25.46 -3.49 -9.34
C THR A 201 24.32 -4.51 -9.34
N SER A 202 24.54 -5.68 -9.94
CA SER A 202 23.60 -6.81 -9.90
C SER A 202 23.50 -7.44 -8.50
N GLU A 203 24.55 -7.37 -7.69
CA GLU A 203 24.63 -7.98 -6.37
C GLU A 203 24.46 -6.96 -5.24
N ILE A 204 23.83 -7.38 -4.14
CA ILE A 204 23.70 -6.56 -2.93
C ILE A 204 24.91 -6.89 -2.04
N PRO A 205 25.70 -5.88 -1.61
CA PRO A 205 26.80 -6.10 -0.67
C PRO A 205 26.32 -6.83 0.59
N LYS A 206 27.07 -7.84 1.01
CA LYS A 206 26.79 -8.55 2.26
C LYS A 206 27.31 -7.74 3.44
N PHE A 207 26.49 -7.60 4.47
CA PHE A 207 26.86 -6.95 5.72
C PHE A 207 27.10 -8.00 6.81
N GLU A 208 28.26 -7.93 7.44
CA GLU A 208 28.59 -8.67 8.66
C GLU A 208 29.00 -7.68 9.75
N GLU A 209 28.24 -7.67 10.85
CA GLU A 209 28.36 -6.66 11.90
C GLU A 209 29.75 -6.57 12.53
N THR A 210 30.43 -7.71 12.71
CA THR A 210 31.75 -7.78 13.35
C THR A 210 32.90 -7.33 12.44
N GLY A 211 32.72 -7.37 11.12
CA GLY A 211 33.76 -7.04 10.14
C GLY A 211 33.62 -5.67 9.49
N TRP A 212 32.41 -5.10 9.50
CA TRP A 212 32.12 -3.86 8.82
C TRP A 212 32.67 -2.63 9.58
N LYS A 213 33.20 -1.67 8.83
CA LYS A 213 33.70 -0.39 9.33
C LYS A 213 33.31 0.76 8.41
N LEU A 214 32.97 1.89 8.99
CA LEU A 214 32.85 3.17 8.30
C LEU A 214 34.16 3.95 8.43
N THR A 215 34.79 4.28 7.32
CA THR A 215 35.99 5.14 7.32
C THR A 215 35.59 6.59 7.06
N VAL A 216 36.07 7.53 7.88
CA VAL A 216 35.91 8.97 7.68
C VAL A 216 37.29 9.60 7.64
N ASP A 217 37.71 10.09 6.48
CA ASP A 217 39.09 10.48 6.20
C ASP A 217 39.22 11.59 5.14
N GLY A 218 40.42 11.74 4.55
CA GLY A 218 40.73 12.79 3.59
C GLY A 218 41.26 14.06 4.27
N LEU A 219 40.74 15.22 3.87
CA LEU A 219 41.11 16.54 4.39
C LEU A 219 40.47 16.83 5.75
N VAL A 220 40.85 16.04 6.75
CA VAL A 220 40.38 16.14 8.15
C VAL A 220 41.56 16.20 9.11
N GLU A 221 41.37 16.75 10.30
CA GLU A 221 42.39 16.74 11.35
C GLU A 221 42.52 15.36 12.01
N THR A 222 41.39 14.71 12.26
CA THR A 222 41.33 13.43 13.00
C THR A 222 40.61 12.37 12.17
N PRO A 223 41.30 11.71 11.22
CA PRO A 223 40.70 10.61 10.46
C PRO A 223 40.33 9.47 11.41
N ARG A 224 39.17 8.85 11.19
CA ARG A 224 38.60 7.87 12.12
C ARG A 224 37.93 6.73 11.38
N GLN A 225 38.01 5.54 11.98
CA GLN A 225 37.20 4.39 11.58
C GLN A 225 36.23 4.08 12.70
N PHE A 226 34.96 3.85 12.34
CA PHE A 226 33.91 3.49 13.27
C PHE A 226 33.48 2.05 12.99
N SER A 227 33.51 1.20 14.02
CA SER A 227 32.79 -0.07 13.98
C SER A 227 31.28 0.19 14.03
N PHE A 228 30.48 -0.79 13.65
CA PHE A 228 29.02 -0.68 13.83
C PHE A 228 28.63 -0.47 15.30
N SER A 229 29.39 -1.07 16.24
CA SER A 229 29.20 -0.87 17.68
C SER A 229 29.44 0.59 18.09
N ASP A 230 30.49 1.24 17.58
CA ASP A 230 30.78 2.64 17.91
C ASP A 230 29.63 3.55 17.47
N LEU A 231 29.08 3.31 16.28
CA LEU A 231 27.96 4.09 15.72
C LEU A 231 26.66 3.94 16.54
N LYS A 232 26.43 2.79 17.18
CA LYS A 232 25.27 2.61 18.08
C LYS A 232 25.33 3.47 19.34
N HIS A 233 26.52 3.91 19.74
CA HIS A 233 26.72 4.76 20.93
C HIS A 233 26.71 6.25 20.61
N MET A 234 26.64 6.63 19.33
CA MET A 234 26.44 8.02 18.91
C MET A 234 25.00 8.46 19.14
N GLU A 235 24.77 9.78 19.18
CA GLU A 235 23.41 10.30 19.35
C GLU A 235 22.61 10.15 18.06
N TRP A 236 21.54 9.37 18.11
CA TRP A 236 20.66 9.16 16.97
C TRP A 236 19.48 10.12 17.00
N ARG A 237 19.06 10.58 15.82
CA ARG A 237 17.88 11.40 15.61
C ARG A 237 16.88 10.67 14.75
N LYS A 238 15.62 10.75 15.18
CA LYS A 238 14.45 10.31 14.43
C LYS A 238 13.76 11.51 13.77
N ILE A 239 13.50 11.43 12.47
CA ILE A 239 12.75 12.44 11.71
C ILE A 239 11.68 11.78 10.84
N VAL A 240 10.62 12.51 10.53
CA VAL A 240 9.61 12.08 9.55
C VAL A 240 9.69 13.00 8.35
N ARG A 241 10.10 12.46 7.19
CA ARG A 241 10.32 13.22 5.95
C ARG A 241 9.98 12.36 4.73
N ASP A 242 9.58 13.05 3.68
CA ASP A 242 9.27 12.42 2.40
C ASP A 242 10.56 12.02 1.68
N PHE A 243 10.45 11.00 0.82
CA PHE A 243 11.49 10.59 -0.10
C PHE A 243 10.99 10.75 -1.53
N HIS A 244 11.74 11.45 -2.37
CA HIS A 244 11.38 11.68 -3.76
C HIS A 244 12.43 11.07 -4.68
N CYS A 245 12.01 10.26 -5.64
CA CYS A 245 12.88 9.76 -6.69
C CYS A 245 12.72 10.61 -7.94
N VAL A 246 13.84 10.91 -8.60
CA VAL A 246 13.88 11.63 -9.88
C VAL A 246 13.05 10.95 -10.97
N THR A 247 12.81 9.64 -10.88
CA THR A 247 11.94 8.89 -11.80
C THR A 247 10.43 9.03 -11.50
N GLY A 248 10.03 10.02 -10.69
CA GLY A 248 8.64 10.45 -10.54
C GLY A 248 7.80 9.68 -9.52
N TRP A 249 8.43 8.93 -8.59
CA TRP A 249 7.73 8.29 -7.48
C TRP A 249 8.25 8.79 -6.14
N SER A 250 7.42 8.70 -5.10
CA SER A 250 7.75 9.19 -3.76
C SER A 250 7.24 8.25 -2.66
N VAL A 251 7.85 8.35 -1.48
CA VAL A 251 7.40 7.72 -0.23
C VAL A 251 7.14 8.83 0.77
N ILE A 252 5.89 9.08 1.10
CA ILE A 252 5.45 10.18 1.97
C ILE A 252 5.51 9.77 3.44
N GLY A 253 5.93 10.66 4.32
CA GLY A 253 5.92 10.45 5.77
C GLY A 253 6.71 9.21 6.21
N ALA A 254 7.87 8.96 5.60
CA ALA A 254 8.77 7.90 6.06
C ALA A 254 9.49 8.34 7.34
N GLU A 255 9.55 7.45 8.33
CA GLU A 255 10.32 7.70 9.56
C GLU A 255 11.76 7.23 9.36
N TRP A 256 12.71 8.17 9.42
CA TRP A 256 14.14 7.93 9.28
C TRP A 256 14.80 8.06 10.63
N ASN A 257 15.64 7.10 11.00
CA ASN A 257 16.38 7.14 12.25
C ASN A 257 17.85 6.78 12.03
N GLY A 258 18.73 7.68 12.49
CA GLY A 258 20.18 7.52 12.36
C GLY A 258 20.94 8.73 12.89
N ILE A 259 22.20 8.85 12.49
CA ILE A 259 23.14 9.83 13.04
C ILE A 259 23.14 11.08 12.14
N PRO A 260 22.83 12.28 12.68
CA PRO A 260 23.03 13.54 11.97
C PRO A 260 24.44 13.66 11.41
N PHE A 261 24.57 13.95 10.11
CA PHE A 261 25.86 14.09 9.46
C PHE A 261 26.80 15.12 10.15
N PRO A 262 26.30 16.26 10.68
CA PRO A 262 27.13 17.21 11.42
C PRO A 262 27.96 16.62 12.57
N GLN A 263 27.51 15.53 13.20
CA GLN A 263 28.29 14.87 14.27
C GLN A 263 29.61 14.31 13.74
N PHE A 264 29.65 13.78 12.51
CA PHE A 264 30.91 13.30 11.93
C PHE A 264 31.87 14.47 11.70
N VAL A 265 31.37 15.62 11.26
CA VAL A 265 32.15 16.85 11.06
C VAL A 265 32.77 17.32 12.37
N GLU A 266 32.01 17.34 13.46
CA GLU A 266 32.50 17.70 14.80
C GLU A 266 33.61 16.76 15.30
N LEU A 267 33.48 15.46 15.00
CA LEU A 267 34.44 14.44 15.44
C LEU A 267 35.75 14.46 14.65
N VAL A 268 35.70 14.66 13.33
CA VAL A 268 36.90 14.56 12.48
C VAL A 268 37.56 15.90 12.20
N LYS A 269 36.82 17.01 12.38
CA LYS A 269 37.25 18.40 12.14
C LYS A 269 37.86 18.58 10.74
N PRO A 270 37.04 18.80 9.71
CA PRO A 270 37.54 19.05 8.36
C PRO A 270 38.49 20.25 8.30
N LYS A 271 39.54 20.14 7.49
CA LYS A 271 40.45 21.25 7.19
C LYS A 271 39.72 22.30 6.32
N ALA A 272 40.24 23.53 6.28
CA ALA A 272 39.63 24.62 5.53
C ALA A 272 39.46 24.32 4.02
N GLU A 273 40.33 23.49 3.45
CA GLU A 273 40.29 23.06 2.06
C GLU A 273 39.29 21.90 1.81
N GLY A 274 38.83 21.21 2.86
CA GLY A 274 37.90 20.08 2.81
C GLY A 274 36.44 20.51 2.62
N ILE A 275 36.17 21.27 1.56
CA ILE A 275 34.86 21.89 1.31
C ILE A 275 33.85 20.97 0.60
N PHE A 276 34.28 19.80 0.13
CA PHE A 276 33.43 18.77 -0.45
C PHE A 276 33.58 17.44 0.28
N VAL A 277 32.53 16.62 0.19
CA VAL A 277 32.48 15.27 0.77
C VAL A 277 32.14 14.28 -0.33
N LYS A 278 33.02 13.30 -0.53
CA LYS A 278 32.80 12.16 -1.41
C LYS A 278 32.50 10.91 -0.60
N MET A 279 31.41 10.25 -0.93
CA MET A 279 30.98 9.01 -0.29
C MET A 279 31.14 7.83 -1.25
N TYR A 280 31.57 6.70 -0.69
CA TYR A 280 31.77 5.46 -1.42
C TYR A 280 30.84 4.38 -0.89
N SER A 281 30.19 3.68 -1.81
CA SER A 281 29.37 2.51 -1.53
C SER A 281 30.22 1.23 -1.48
N SER A 282 29.79 0.30 -0.64
CA SER A 282 30.36 -1.05 -0.55
C SER A 282 30.18 -1.85 -1.85
N ASP A 283 29.30 -1.41 -2.77
CA ASP A 283 29.15 -2.01 -4.10
C ASP A 283 30.29 -1.65 -5.08
N LYS A 284 31.25 -0.81 -4.65
CA LYS A 284 32.46 -0.39 -5.37
C LYS A 284 32.23 0.46 -6.62
N LEU A 285 30.98 0.72 -7.02
CA LEU A 285 30.66 1.55 -8.20
C LEU A 285 29.94 2.83 -7.83
N TYR A 286 28.99 2.74 -6.90
CA TYR A 286 28.21 3.89 -6.52
C TYR A 286 29.05 4.83 -5.65
N THR A 287 29.30 6.01 -6.18
CA THR A 287 29.89 7.13 -5.46
C THR A 287 28.96 8.32 -5.55
N GLU A 288 29.04 9.20 -4.55
CA GLU A 288 28.24 10.42 -4.52
C GLU A 288 29.04 11.56 -3.91
N THR A 289 28.84 12.78 -4.40
CA THR A 289 29.54 13.97 -3.90
C THR A 289 28.58 15.08 -3.49
N TYR A 290 28.97 15.78 -2.43
CA TYR A 290 28.22 16.90 -1.85
C TYR A 290 29.19 18.04 -1.54
N THR A 291 28.69 19.26 -1.56
CA THR A 291 29.32 20.34 -0.80
C THR A 291 29.17 20.03 0.70
N LEU A 292 30.15 20.44 1.51
CA LEU A 292 30.04 20.27 2.96
C LEU A 292 28.78 20.95 3.49
N ASN A 293 28.46 22.14 2.99
CA ASN A 293 27.28 22.91 3.39
C ASN A 293 25.95 22.16 3.16
N GLN A 294 25.83 21.40 2.07
CA GLN A 294 24.65 20.55 1.81
C GLN A 294 24.41 19.52 2.93
N LEU A 295 25.48 19.03 3.55
CA LEU A 295 25.38 18.01 4.60
C LEU A 295 25.28 18.59 6.02
N MET A 296 25.39 19.91 6.20
CA MET A 296 25.35 20.54 7.53
C MET A 296 23.94 20.68 8.13
N ASN A 297 22.90 20.37 7.36
CA ASN A 297 21.53 20.35 7.88
C ASN A 297 21.34 19.18 8.86
N GLN A 298 20.74 19.46 10.02
CA GLN A 298 20.51 18.50 11.10
C GLN A 298 19.52 17.37 10.75
N ASP A 299 18.76 17.51 9.67
CA ASP A 299 17.88 16.48 9.13
C ASP A 299 18.57 15.61 8.05
N VAL A 300 19.84 15.88 7.72
CA VAL A 300 20.66 15.00 6.86
C VAL A 300 21.28 13.93 7.74
N LEU A 301 20.87 12.68 7.52
CA LEU A 301 21.19 11.57 8.42
C LEU A 301 21.97 10.48 7.70
N LEU A 302 22.94 9.89 8.40
CA LEU A 302 23.39 8.53 8.13
C LEU A 302 22.42 7.57 8.82
N VAL A 303 21.51 7.01 8.04
CA VAL A 303 20.35 6.23 8.50
C VAL A 303 20.72 4.77 8.71
N PHE A 304 20.18 4.21 9.80
CA PHE A 304 20.28 2.79 10.15
C PHE A 304 18.91 2.11 10.27
N HIS A 305 17.87 2.88 10.55
CA HIS A 305 16.51 2.40 10.73
C HIS A 305 15.51 3.20 9.89
N LEU A 306 14.53 2.49 9.36
CA LEU A 306 13.44 3.03 8.56
C LEU A 306 12.13 2.45 9.10
N ASP A 307 11.21 3.32 9.50
CA ASP A 307 9.91 2.96 10.10
C ASP A 307 10.03 2.03 11.32
N GLY A 308 10.92 2.41 12.24
CA GLY A 308 11.17 1.65 13.47
C GLY A 308 11.87 0.30 13.29
N LYS A 309 12.22 -0.10 12.06
CA LYS A 309 12.93 -1.37 11.78
C LYS A 309 14.34 -1.10 11.23
N PRO A 310 15.32 -1.98 11.46
CA PRO A 310 16.61 -1.89 10.80
C PRO A 310 16.45 -1.89 9.28
N LEU A 311 17.34 -1.17 8.58
CA LEU A 311 17.36 -1.20 7.11
C LEU A 311 17.51 -2.63 6.62
N THR A 312 16.78 -2.98 5.56
CA THR A 312 17.04 -4.23 4.83
C THR A 312 18.29 -4.09 3.96
N PRO A 313 18.93 -5.20 3.54
CA PRO A 313 20.07 -5.14 2.62
C PRO A 313 19.77 -4.36 1.34
N SER A 314 18.55 -4.47 0.79
CA SER A 314 18.14 -3.76 -0.42
C SER A 314 17.95 -2.25 -0.21
N GLN A 315 17.60 -1.84 1.02
CA GLN A 315 17.46 -0.43 1.41
C GLN A 315 18.80 0.24 1.70
N GLY A 316 19.91 -0.52 1.78
CA GLY A 316 21.24 0.02 2.01
C GLY A 316 21.90 -0.38 3.33
N ALA A 317 21.43 -1.44 3.99
CA ALA A 317 22.03 -1.88 5.26
C ALA A 317 23.55 -2.15 5.14
N PRO A 318 24.36 -1.78 6.14
CA PRO A 318 23.94 -1.34 7.48
C PRO A 318 23.52 0.12 7.53
N CYS A 319 24.05 0.96 6.63
CA CYS A 319 23.73 2.38 6.61
C CYS A 319 23.71 3.00 5.22
N ARG A 320 22.89 4.04 5.09
CA ARG A 320 22.77 4.89 3.91
C ARG A 320 22.73 6.35 4.31
N LEU A 321 23.10 7.25 3.41
CA LEU A 321 22.73 8.65 3.58
C LEU A 321 21.23 8.82 3.27
N PHE A 322 20.59 9.74 3.97
CA PHE A 322 19.30 10.30 3.60
C PHE A 322 19.37 11.82 3.67
N HIS A 323 19.10 12.48 2.54
CA HIS A 323 19.01 13.93 2.44
C HIS A 323 17.57 14.33 2.09
N PRO A 324 16.81 14.95 3.00
CA PRO A 324 15.37 15.19 2.79
C PRO A 324 15.07 16.24 1.72
N GLY A 325 16.01 17.15 1.46
CA GLY A 325 15.85 18.20 0.43
C GLY A 325 16.30 17.79 -0.98
N MET A 326 16.75 16.55 -1.19
CA MET A 326 17.32 16.10 -2.47
C MET A 326 16.66 14.82 -2.97
N TYR A 327 16.74 14.60 -4.28
CA TYR A 327 16.28 13.38 -4.91
C TYR A 327 17.06 12.16 -4.43
N GLY A 328 16.40 11.00 -4.49
CA GLY A 328 16.91 9.76 -3.91
C GLY A 328 18.23 9.23 -4.47
N TYR A 329 18.67 9.68 -5.65
CA TYR A 329 20.00 9.33 -6.17
C TYR A 329 21.13 10.07 -5.45
N LYS A 330 20.84 11.18 -4.75
CA LYS A 330 21.77 11.84 -3.81
C LYS A 330 21.73 11.23 -2.41
N SER A 331 21.12 10.06 -2.24
CA SER A 331 21.02 9.37 -0.95
C SER A 331 21.66 7.99 -1.05
N ILE A 332 22.99 8.02 -1.11
CA ILE A 332 23.85 6.87 -1.33
C ILE A 332 23.61 5.74 -0.32
N LYS A 333 23.64 4.50 -0.81
CA LYS A 333 23.41 3.28 -0.02
C LYS A 333 24.73 2.55 0.26
N TRP A 334 24.74 1.72 1.31
CA TRP A 334 25.88 0.87 1.67
C TRP A 334 27.17 1.66 1.91
N VAL A 335 27.06 2.80 2.58
CA VAL A 335 28.20 3.73 2.75
C VAL A 335 29.32 3.04 3.52
N GLU A 336 30.53 3.00 2.97
CA GLU A 336 31.72 2.43 3.62
C GLU A 336 32.81 3.48 3.90
N ARG A 337 32.86 4.56 3.12
CA ARG A 337 33.85 5.63 3.28
C ARG A 337 33.24 7.00 3.01
N ILE A 338 33.60 7.97 3.85
CA ILE A 338 33.27 9.39 3.75
C ILE A 338 34.60 10.14 3.71
N GLU A 339 34.95 10.67 2.53
CA GLU A 339 36.22 11.32 2.29
C GLU A 339 36.01 12.83 2.07
N PHE A 340 36.68 13.66 2.87
CA PHE A 340 36.69 15.10 2.67
C PHE A 340 37.74 15.48 1.62
N VAL A 341 37.34 16.23 0.60
CA VAL A 341 38.17 16.55 -0.58
C VAL A 341 38.03 18.03 -0.96
N ASN A 342 38.99 18.53 -1.75
CA ASN A 342 39.03 19.94 -2.19
C ASN A 342 38.43 20.16 -3.60
N THR A 343 38.07 19.10 -4.30
CA THR A 343 37.43 19.16 -5.63
C THR A 343 36.12 18.40 -5.64
N ARG A 344 35.12 18.93 -6.35
CA ARG A 344 33.82 18.27 -6.52
C ARG A 344 33.84 17.42 -7.78
N GLU A 345 34.03 16.12 -7.61
CA GLU A 345 33.90 15.14 -8.69
C GLU A 345 32.42 14.79 -8.92
N LEU A 346 32.09 14.27 -10.11
CA LEU A 346 30.75 13.75 -10.36
C LEU A 346 30.54 12.42 -9.61
N GLY A 347 29.35 12.26 -9.03
CA GLY A 347 28.88 10.97 -8.54
C GLY A 347 28.52 10.03 -9.69
N TYR A 348 28.13 8.80 -9.35
CA TYR A 348 27.81 7.77 -10.34
C TYR A 348 26.66 8.19 -11.26
N TRP A 349 25.55 8.68 -10.69
CA TRP A 349 24.33 8.97 -11.47
C TRP A 349 24.47 10.24 -12.30
N GLU A 350 25.20 11.23 -11.81
CA GLU A 350 25.57 12.43 -12.56
C GLU A 350 26.46 12.08 -13.75
N ALA A 351 27.45 11.18 -13.56
CA ALA A 351 28.33 10.77 -14.64
C ALA A 351 27.62 9.86 -15.68
N ALA A 352 26.82 8.89 -15.21
CA ALA A 352 26.21 7.88 -16.07
C ALA A 352 24.94 8.37 -16.78
N GLU A 353 24.04 9.05 -16.04
CA GLU A 353 22.71 9.42 -16.52
C GLU A 353 22.53 10.94 -16.65
N ARG A 354 23.57 11.74 -16.38
CA ARG A 354 23.55 13.22 -16.45
C ARG A 354 22.47 13.84 -15.57
N TYR A 355 22.24 13.25 -14.40
CA TYR A 355 21.37 13.85 -13.39
C TYR A 355 21.97 15.14 -12.85
N ASP A 356 21.12 15.98 -12.28
CA ASP A 356 21.53 17.27 -11.70
C ASP A 356 22.60 17.07 -10.62
N LEU A 357 23.58 17.97 -10.56
CA LEU A 357 24.71 17.80 -9.64
C LEU A 357 24.32 18.02 -8.17
N ASP A 358 23.39 18.94 -7.92
CA ASP A 358 22.93 19.26 -6.57
C ASP A 358 21.71 18.42 -6.18
N GLY A 359 20.89 18.06 -7.16
CA GLY A 359 19.76 17.14 -7.01
C GLY A 359 18.71 17.62 -6.04
N TYR A 360 18.60 18.93 -5.81
CA TYR A 360 17.54 19.49 -4.98
C TYR A 360 16.17 19.18 -5.57
N ILE A 361 15.22 18.88 -4.69
CA ILE A 361 13.84 18.67 -5.11
C ILE A 361 13.28 20.04 -5.50
N GLU A 362 12.80 20.17 -6.73
CA GLU A 362 12.09 21.36 -7.17
C GLU A 362 10.79 21.46 -6.36
N THR A 363 10.75 22.38 -5.38
CA THR A 363 9.50 22.74 -4.73
C THR A 363 8.69 23.57 -5.73
N GLY A 364 7.76 22.91 -6.41
CA GLY A 364 6.79 23.56 -7.31
C GLY A 364 5.82 24.47 -6.59
#